data_AF-A0A2H0WEK5-F1
#
_entry.id   AF-A0A2H0WEK5-F1
#
_cell.length_a   1.000
_cell.length_b   1.000
_cell.length_c   1.000
_cell.angle_alpha   90.00
_cell.angle_beta   90.00
_cell.angle_gamma   90.00
#
_symmetry.space_group_name_H-M   'P 1'
#
loop_
_entity.id
_entity.type
_entity.pdbx_description
1 polymer ?
#
loop_
_entity_poly.entity_id
_entity_poly.type
_entity_poly.pdbx_seq_one_letter_code
_entity_poly.pdbx_strand_id
1 'polypeptide(L)'
;MSEDEGIRLSIYESLRKVVEAIQNGALDVKEALAPLLVARHPSQLYAAVFEGFFIFIFLFVFWYRPRRPGLVCVAFLILFSVVNLVDECFRMPDPQIGFQWFDSTRTQWLSGGMLLLGLALAFIWGRRETLRIPGWGRGHSVKLHRR
;
A
#
# COMPACT_ATOMS: atom_id res chain seq x y z
N MET A 1 27.83 24.80 -23.30
CA MET A 1 27.26 25.18 -21.98
C MET A 1 26.28 26.35 -22.07
N SER A 2 26.26 27.14 -23.15
CA SER A 2 25.33 28.27 -23.37
C SER A 2 23.97 27.89 -23.99
N GLU A 3 23.86 26.73 -24.65
CA GLU A 3 22.67 26.33 -25.40
C GLU A 3 21.54 25.79 -24.50
N ASP A 4 21.89 25.02 -23.46
CA ASP A 4 20.96 24.49 -22.46
C ASP A 4 20.36 25.60 -21.56
N GLU A 5 21.11 26.69 -21.36
CA GLU A 5 20.65 27.86 -20.59
C GLU A 5 19.59 28.65 -21.37
N GLY A 6 19.74 28.77 -22.69
CA GLY A 6 18.73 29.38 -23.58
C GLY A 6 17.44 28.57 -23.66
N ILE A 7 17.53 27.23 -23.71
CA ILE A 7 16.36 26.34 -23.71
C ILE A 7 15.60 26.45 -22.38
N ARG A 8 16.33 26.46 -21.26
CA ARG A 8 15.73 26.64 -19.92
C ARG A 8 15.03 27.98 -19.79
N LEU A 9 15.66 29.08 -20.23
CA LEU A 9 15.07 30.41 -20.19
C LEU A 9 13.79 30.50 -21.03
N SER A 10 13.77 29.89 -22.22
CA SER A 10 12.57 29.80 -23.07
C SER A 10 11.42 29.02 -22.39
N ILE A 11 11.74 27.92 -21.71
CA ILE A 11 10.76 27.14 -20.94
C ILE A 11 10.21 27.97 -19.76
N TYR A 12 11.07 28.69 -19.04
CA TYR A 12 10.65 29.55 -17.92
C TYR A 12 9.79 30.72 -18.37
N GLU A 13 10.13 31.39 -19.47
CA GLU A 13 9.29 32.45 -20.05
C GLU A 13 7.92 31.92 -20.49
N SER A 14 7.89 30.75 -21.10
CA SER A 14 6.64 30.10 -21.53
C SER A 14 5.76 29.75 -20.33
N LEU A 15 6.35 29.14 -19.29
CA LEU A 15 5.67 28.84 -18.02
C LEU A 15 5.14 30.11 -17.35
N ARG A 16 5.95 31.17 -17.32
CA ARG A 16 5.58 32.42 -16.67
C ARG A 16 4.41 33.11 -17.37
N LYS A 17 4.40 33.13 -18.72
CA LYS A 17 3.27 33.64 -19.51
C LYS A 17 1.98 32.86 -19.24
N VAL A 18 2.06 31.54 -19.10
CA VAL A 18 0.91 30.69 -18.75
C VAL A 18 0.42 31.00 -17.33
N VAL A 19 1.32 31.14 -16.35
CA VAL A 19 0.97 31.48 -14.97
C VAL A 19 0.35 32.87 -14.85
N GLU A 20 0.93 33.88 -15.52
CA GLU A 20 0.39 35.25 -15.56
C GLU A 20 -0.98 35.30 -16.25
N ALA A 21 -1.19 34.53 -17.32
CA ALA A 21 -2.50 34.41 -17.96
C ALA A 21 -3.57 33.79 -17.03
N ILE A 22 -3.19 32.78 -16.23
CA ILE A 22 -4.08 32.17 -15.22
C ILE A 22 -4.39 33.16 -14.09
N GLN A 23 -3.39 33.91 -13.60
CA GLN A 23 -3.56 34.88 -12.52
C GLN A 23 -4.40 36.09 -12.93
N ASN A 24 -4.32 36.50 -14.19
CA ASN A 24 -5.12 37.58 -14.77
C ASN A 24 -6.59 37.16 -15.05
N GLY A 25 -6.97 35.92 -14.73
CA GLY A 25 -8.36 35.46 -14.81
C GLY A 25 -8.81 35.05 -16.22
N ALA A 26 -7.87 34.71 -17.11
CA ALA A 26 -8.17 34.19 -18.44
C ALA A 26 -8.88 32.82 -18.32
N LEU A 27 -10.21 32.84 -18.44
CA LEU A 27 -11.10 31.68 -18.25
C LEU A 27 -10.86 30.59 -19.33
N ASP A 28 -10.47 31.01 -20.52
CA ASP A 28 -10.08 30.18 -21.68
C ASP A 28 -8.84 29.31 -21.39
N VAL A 29 -7.81 29.88 -20.76
CA VAL A 29 -6.60 29.12 -20.37
C VAL A 29 -6.94 28.18 -19.22
N LYS A 30 -7.75 28.62 -18.25
CA LYS A 30 -8.19 27.77 -17.13
C LYS A 30 -9.05 26.59 -17.59
N GLU A 31 -9.95 26.78 -18.55
CA GLU A 31 -10.77 25.70 -19.13
C GLU A 31 -9.94 24.77 -20.01
N ALA A 32 -9.01 25.29 -20.81
CA ALA A 32 -8.11 24.47 -21.63
C ALA A 32 -7.16 23.60 -20.78
N LEU A 33 -6.74 24.09 -19.61
CA LEU A 33 -5.87 23.37 -18.68
C LEU A 33 -6.64 22.63 -17.57
N ALA A 34 -7.94 22.86 -17.38
CA ALA A 34 -8.80 22.13 -16.43
C ALA A 34 -8.71 20.60 -16.55
N PRO A 35 -8.70 19.98 -17.76
CA PRO A 35 -8.52 18.53 -17.88
C PRO A 35 -7.11 18.06 -17.51
N LEU A 36 -6.12 18.95 -17.45
CA LEU A 36 -4.73 18.64 -17.06
C LEU A 36 -4.49 18.89 -15.56
N LEU A 37 -5.23 19.81 -14.93
CA LEU A 37 -5.14 20.14 -13.49
C LEU A 37 -6.12 19.34 -12.62
N VAL A 38 -6.60 18.18 -13.08
CA VAL A 38 -7.48 17.30 -12.28
C VAL A 38 -6.86 17.07 -10.91
N ALA A 39 -7.58 17.48 -9.86
CA ALA A 39 -7.18 17.29 -8.48
C ALA A 39 -7.05 15.78 -8.22
N ARG A 40 -5.81 15.27 -8.26
CA ARG A 40 -5.54 13.87 -7.96
C ARG A 40 -5.76 13.67 -6.47
N HIS A 41 -6.63 12.72 -6.12
CA HIS A 41 -6.77 12.29 -4.73
C HIS A 41 -5.40 11.86 -4.20
N PRO A 42 -5.02 12.26 -2.97
CA PRO A 42 -3.77 11.83 -2.34
C PRO A 42 -3.89 10.38 -1.88
N SER A 43 -4.06 9.45 -2.81
CA SER A 43 -4.20 8.00 -2.57
C SER A 43 -3.01 7.44 -1.79
N GLN A 44 -1.84 8.05 -1.93
CA GLN A 44 -0.62 7.68 -1.19
C GLN A 44 -0.74 7.81 0.34
N LEU A 45 -1.48 8.82 0.83
CA LEU A 45 -1.69 8.98 2.27
C LEU A 45 -2.62 7.90 2.83
N TYR A 46 -3.66 7.52 2.09
CA TYR A 46 -4.54 6.42 2.47
C TYR A 46 -3.81 5.08 2.43
N ALA A 47 -3.07 4.81 1.35
CA ALA A 47 -2.26 3.60 1.22
C ALA A 47 -1.25 3.48 2.38
N ALA A 48 -0.50 4.53 2.71
CA ALA A 48 0.48 4.49 3.80
C ALA A 48 -0.15 4.23 5.18
N VAL A 49 -1.35 4.76 5.43
CA VAL A 49 -2.06 4.55 6.70
C VAL A 49 -2.62 3.12 6.80
N PHE A 50 -3.23 2.61 5.74
CA PHE A 50 -3.82 1.27 5.74
C PHE A 50 -2.77 0.15 5.63
N GLU A 51 -1.73 0.34 4.82
CA GLU A 51 -0.68 -0.67 4.61
C GLU A 51 0.34 -0.71 5.74
N GLY A 52 0.66 0.45 6.34
CA GLY A 52 1.60 0.53 7.45
C GLY A 52 0.92 0.51 8.81
N PHE A 53 0.23 1.60 9.14
CA PHE A 53 -0.23 1.89 10.49
C PHE A 53 -1.32 0.92 10.97
N PHE A 54 -2.30 0.62 10.11
CA PHE A 54 -3.38 -0.32 10.44
C PHE A 54 -2.85 -1.74 10.65
N ILE A 55 -1.99 -2.24 9.75
CA ILE A 55 -1.39 -3.58 9.87
C ILE A 55 -0.53 -3.67 11.14
N PHE A 56 0.25 -2.63 11.44
CA PHE A 56 1.08 -2.57 12.64
C PHE A 56 0.23 -2.66 13.92
N ILE A 57 -0.82 -1.84 14.05
CA ILE A 57 -1.71 -1.86 15.22
C ILE A 57 -2.39 -3.21 15.36
N PHE A 58 -2.92 -3.76 14.24
CA PHE A 58 -3.58 -5.05 14.28
C PHE A 58 -2.63 -6.13 14.78
N LEU A 59 -1.41 -6.22 14.24
CA LEU A 59 -0.42 -7.20 14.67
C LEU A 59 0.04 -6.98 16.10
N PHE A 60 0.20 -5.73 16.52
CA PHE A 60 0.59 -5.37 17.88
C PHE A 60 -0.45 -5.86 18.89
N VAL A 61 -1.74 -5.59 18.64
CA VAL A 61 -2.85 -6.08 19.47
C VAL A 61 -2.97 -7.60 19.36
N PHE A 62 -2.79 -8.16 18.16
CA PHE A 62 -2.83 -9.59 17.93
C PHE A 62 -1.75 -10.30 18.76
N TRP A 63 -0.53 -9.78 18.85
CA TRP A 63 0.56 -10.38 19.61
C TRP A 63 0.44 -10.22 21.15
N TYR A 64 -0.59 -9.52 21.64
CA TYR A 64 -0.79 -9.33 23.07
C TYR A 64 -0.95 -10.64 23.86
N ARG A 65 -1.61 -11.65 23.28
CA ARG A 65 -1.83 -12.96 23.93
C ARG A 65 -0.78 -14.00 23.55
N PRO A 66 -0.42 -14.94 24.46
CA PRO A 66 0.47 -16.05 24.15
C PRO A 66 -0.08 -16.87 22.97
N ARG A 67 0.73 -17.00 21.92
CA ARG A 67 0.34 -17.61 20.64
C ARG A 67 1.42 -18.60 20.19
N ARG A 68 1.04 -19.48 19.28
CA ARG A 68 2.00 -20.41 18.65
C ARG A 68 3.02 -19.60 17.81
N PRO A 69 4.31 -20.02 17.78
CA PRO A 69 5.30 -19.41 16.88
C PRO A 69 4.79 -19.41 15.44
N GLY A 70 5.08 -18.39 14.64
CA GLY A 70 4.67 -18.31 13.23
C GLY A 70 3.23 -17.85 12.97
N LEU A 71 2.32 -17.91 13.96
CA LEU A 71 0.93 -17.50 13.77
C LEU A 71 0.77 -15.98 13.52
N VAL A 72 1.71 -15.18 14.04
CA VAL A 72 1.79 -13.73 13.78
C VAL A 72 2.21 -13.45 12.33
N CYS A 73 3.16 -14.21 11.80
CA CYS A 73 3.59 -14.10 10.39
C CYS A 73 2.46 -14.49 9.44
N VAL A 74 1.73 -15.56 9.76
CA VAL A 74 0.52 -15.96 9.03
C VAL A 74 -0.54 -14.85 9.03
N ALA A 75 -0.81 -14.25 10.19
CA ALA A 75 -1.76 -13.15 10.30
C ALA A 75 -1.32 -11.92 9.50
N PHE A 76 -0.01 -11.62 9.50
CA PHE A 76 0.56 -10.55 8.67
C PHE A 76 0.33 -10.81 7.18
N LEU A 77 0.69 -12.00 6.67
CA LEU A 77 0.52 -12.34 5.26
C LEU A 77 -0.93 -12.20 4.81
N ILE A 78 -1.87 -12.76 5.57
CA ILE A 78 -3.31 -12.69 5.23
C ILE A 78 -3.79 -11.24 5.25
N LEU A 79 -3.49 -10.49 6.32
CA LEU A 79 -3.96 -9.12 6.46
C LEU A 79 -3.37 -8.19 5.40
N PHE A 80 -2.07 -8.30 5.16
CA PHE A 80 -1.35 -7.53 4.15
C PHE A 80 -1.92 -7.78 2.76
N SER A 81 -2.16 -9.04 2.38
CA SER A 81 -2.78 -9.36 1.09
C SER A 81 -4.18 -8.81 0.93
N VAL A 82 -5.01 -8.85 1.99
CA VAL A 82 -6.37 -8.29 1.94
C VAL A 82 -6.33 -6.78 1.77
N VAL A 83 -5.51 -6.08 2.56
CA VAL A 83 -5.38 -4.62 2.46
C VAL A 83 -4.89 -4.21 1.06
N ASN A 84 -3.92 -4.92 0.50
CA ASN A 84 -3.42 -4.64 -0.85
C ASN A 84 -4.49 -4.85 -1.92
N LEU A 85 -5.31 -5.89 -1.81
CA LEU A 85 -6.40 -6.14 -2.75
C LEU A 85 -7.45 -5.04 -2.68
N VAL A 86 -7.73 -4.52 -1.49
CA VAL A 86 -8.65 -3.41 -1.26
C VAL A 86 -8.08 -2.10 -1.80
N ASP A 87 -6.81 -1.78 -1.53
CA ASP A 87 -6.14 -0.56 -2.02
C ASP A 87 -6.10 -0.53 -3.55
N GLU A 88 -5.88 -1.68 -4.19
CA GLU A 88 -5.90 -1.82 -5.64
C GLU A 88 -7.26 -1.43 -6.26
N CYS A 89 -8.38 -1.66 -5.57
CA CYS A 89 -9.70 -1.20 -6.03
C CYS A 89 -9.85 0.33 -6.03
N PHE A 90 -9.07 1.05 -5.21
CA PHE A 90 -9.08 2.51 -5.14
C PHE A 90 -8.01 3.17 -6.02
N ARG A 91 -7.05 2.39 -6.54
CA ARG A 91 -6.04 2.89 -7.47
C ARG A 91 -6.60 2.93 -8.88
N MET A 92 -6.35 4.03 -9.57
CA MET A 92 -6.61 4.11 -11.01
C MET A 92 -5.58 3.22 -11.72
N PRO A 93 -6.00 2.28 -12.59
CA PRO A 93 -5.07 1.42 -13.31
C PRO A 93 -4.14 2.30 -14.16
N ASP A 94 -2.83 2.21 -13.91
CA ASP A 94 -1.83 3.02 -14.59
C ASP A 94 -1.86 2.70 -16.10
N PRO A 95 -2.12 3.70 -16.98
CA PRO A 95 -2.24 3.47 -18.43
C PRO A 95 -0.99 2.88 -19.07
N GLN A 96 0.19 3.08 -18.45
CA GLN A 96 1.48 2.67 -18.99
C GLN A 96 1.80 1.18 -18.82
N ILE A 97 1.16 0.48 -17.87
CA ILE A 97 1.47 -0.93 -17.60
C ILE A 97 0.52 -1.88 -18.34
N GLY A 98 -0.64 -1.38 -18.78
CA GLY A 98 -1.68 -2.18 -19.44
C GLY A 98 -2.28 -3.23 -18.51
N PHE A 99 -3.47 -3.71 -18.85
CA PHE A 99 -4.03 -4.89 -18.19
C PHE A 99 -3.17 -6.12 -18.53
N GLN A 100 -2.75 -6.86 -17.52
CA GLN A 100 -2.11 -8.17 -17.72
C GLN A 100 -3.17 -9.26 -17.82
N TRP A 101 -2.73 -10.53 -17.84
CA TRP A 101 -3.60 -11.71 -17.97
C TRP A 101 -4.84 -11.59 -17.07
N PHE A 102 -6.03 -11.73 -17.69
CA PHE A 102 -7.37 -11.65 -17.07
C PHE A 102 -7.85 -10.27 -16.57
N ASP A 103 -7.44 -9.16 -17.20
CA ASP A 103 -7.82 -7.81 -16.74
C ASP A 103 -7.41 -7.52 -15.28
N SER A 104 -6.42 -8.26 -14.78
CA SER A 104 -5.95 -8.15 -13.39
C SER A 104 -4.65 -7.37 -13.30
N THR A 105 -4.56 -6.47 -12.32
CA THR A 105 -3.32 -5.74 -12.03
C THR A 105 -2.28 -6.69 -11.41
N ARG A 106 -0.99 -6.42 -11.64
CA ARG A 106 0.17 -7.12 -11.03
C ARG A 106 -0.03 -7.39 -9.53
N THR A 107 -0.53 -6.40 -8.82
CA THR A 107 -0.79 -6.43 -7.38
C THR A 107 -1.80 -7.50 -6.98
N GLN A 108 -2.82 -7.77 -7.80
CA GLN A 108 -3.85 -8.76 -7.51
C GLN A 108 -3.30 -10.19 -7.57
N TRP A 109 -2.44 -10.48 -8.54
CA TRP A 109 -1.78 -11.78 -8.65
C TRP A 109 -0.84 -12.04 -7.47
N LEU A 110 0.00 -11.06 -7.14
CA LEU A 110 0.95 -11.19 -6.03
C LEU A 110 0.21 -11.33 -4.69
N SER A 111 -0.80 -10.49 -4.47
CA SER A 111 -1.62 -10.50 -3.24
C SER A 111 -2.45 -11.78 -3.12
N GLY A 112 -3.02 -12.27 -4.23
CA GLY A 112 -3.72 -13.55 -4.26
C GLY A 112 -2.82 -14.74 -3.88
N GLY A 113 -1.60 -14.77 -4.42
CA GLY A 113 -0.62 -15.80 -4.05
C GLY A 113 -0.21 -15.75 -2.57
N MET A 114 0.04 -14.55 -2.05
CA MET A 114 0.37 -14.35 -0.63
C MET A 114 -0.81 -14.71 0.29
N LEU A 115 -2.05 -14.42 -0.11
CA LEU A 115 -3.25 -14.80 0.64
C LEU A 115 -3.40 -16.32 0.72
N LEU A 116 -3.23 -17.02 -0.40
CA LEU A 116 -3.26 -18.49 -0.45
C LEU A 116 -2.16 -19.11 0.40
N LEU A 117 -0.93 -18.59 0.33
CA LEU A 117 0.18 -19.03 1.16
C LEU A 117 -0.13 -18.82 2.66
N GLY A 118 -0.66 -17.65 3.01
CA GLY A 118 -1.09 -17.34 4.37
C GLY A 118 -2.13 -18.32 4.90
N LEU A 119 -3.17 -18.62 4.12
CA LEU A 119 -4.22 -19.58 4.47
C LEU A 119 -3.66 -21.02 4.61
N ALA A 120 -2.79 -21.44 3.70
CA ALA A 120 -2.15 -22.75 3.76
C ALA A 120 -1.30 -22.89 5.05
N LEU A 121 -0.51 -21.86 5.36
CA LEU A 121 0.28 -21.83 6.59
C LEU A 121 -0.61 -21.80 7.84
N ALA A 122 -1.72 -21.04 7.83
CA ALA A 122 -2.70 -21.03 8.92
C ALA A 122 -3.26 -22.44 9.20
N PHE A 123 -3.61 -23.16 8.13
CA PHE A 123 -4.12 -24.52 8.22
C PHE A 123 -3.09 -25.51 8.77
N ILE A 124 -1.84 -25.44 8.28
CA ILE A 124 -0.74 -26.29 8.75
C ILE A 124 -0.44 -26.02 10.24
N TRP A 125 -0.37 -24.75 10.65
CA TRP A 125 -0.08 -24.37 12.03
C TRP A 125 -1.25 -24.58 12.99
N GLY A 126 -2.49 -24.57 12.49
CA GLY A 126 -3.68 -24.97 13.24
C GLY A 126 -3.58 -26.41 13.73
N ARG A 127 -3.01 -27.29 12.89
CA ARG A 127 -2.83 -28.72 13.14
C ARG A 127 -1.59 -29.09 13.96
N ARG A 128 -0.69 -28.13 14.24
CA ARG A 128 0.53 -28.39 15.05
C ARG A 128 0.33 -27.99 16.51
N GLU A 129 0.65 -28.90 17.41
CA GLU A 129 0.72 -28.64 18.85
C GLU A 129 2.11 -28.09 19.21
N THR A 130 2.33 -26.80 18.93
CA THR A 130 3.57 -26.11 19.30
C THR A 130 3.43 -25.38 20.63
N LEU A 131 4.53 -25.28 21.37
CA LEU A 131 4.62 -24.51 22.60
C LEU A 131 4.19 -23.06 22.32
N ARG A 132 3.30 -22.54 23.16
CA ARG A 132 2.83 -21.16 23.05
C ARG A 132 3.93 -20.23 23.55
N ILE A 133 4.39 -19.33 22.69
CA ILE A 133 5.35 -18.31 23.07
C ILE A 133 4.57 -17.21 23.81
N PRO A 134 5.04 -16.76 24.98
CA PRO A 134 4.43 -15.62 25.66
C PRO A 134 4.46 -14.40 24.74
N GLY A 135 3.31 -13.74 24.60
CA GLY A 135 3.23 -12.44 23.96
C GLY A 135 3.86 -11.36 24.84
N TRP A 136 3.66 -10.09 24.47
CA TRP A 136 4.13 -8.97 25.30
C TRP A 136 3.29 -8.75 26.58
N GLY A 137 2.11 -9.37 26.68
CA GLY A 137 1.30 -9.39 27.91
C GLY A 137 1.91 -10.32 28.98
N ARG A 138 1.84 -9.90 30.26
CA ARG A 138 2.53 -10.52 31.42
C ARG A 138 2.58 -12.05 31.37
N GLY A 139 3.78 -12.58 31.65
CA GLY A 139 4.15 -13.98 31.53
C GLY A 139 3.19 -14.93 32.24
N HIS A 140 2.43 -15.69 31.46
CA HIS A 140 1.94 -16.98 31.93
C HIS A 140 3.13 -17.92 31.95
N SER A 141 3.50 -18.36 33.15
CA SER A 141 4.48 -19.39 33.41
C SER A 141 4.14 -20.63 32.57
N VAL A 142 4.92 -20.84 31.51
CA VAL A 142 4.82 -22.03 30.67
C VAL A 142 5.17 -23.22 31.56
N LYS A 143 4.16 -23.97 32.02
CA LYS A 143 4.39 -25.25 32.70
C LYS A 143 4.93 -26.23 31.67
N LEU A 144 6.26 -26.31 31.58
CA LEU A 144 6.98 -27.36 30.87
C LEU A 144 6.71 -28.69 31.59
N HIS A 145 5.68 -29.42 31.14
CA HIS A 145 5.55 -30.82 31.53
C HIS A 145 6.49 -31.64 30.65
N ARG A 146 7.72 -31.83 31.15
CA ARG A 146 8.73 -32.69 30.54
C ARG A 146 8.25 -34.14 30.72
N ARG A 147 8.04 -34.85 29.62
CA ARG A 147 8.05 -36.32 29.58
C ARG A 147 9.39 -36.76 29.00
#